data_AF-A0AAW1RJ20-F1
#
_entry.id   AF-A0AAW1RJ20-F1
#
_cell.length_a   1.000
_cell.length_b   1.000
_cell.length_c   1.000
_cell.angle_alpha   90.00
_cell.angle_beta   90.00
_cell.angle_gamma   90.00
#
_symmetry.space_group_name_H-M   'P 1'
#
loop_
_entity.id
_entity.type
_entity.pdbx_description
1 polymer ?
#
loop_
_entity_poly.entity_id
_entity_poly.type
_entity_poly.pdbx_seq_one_letter_code
_entity_poly.pdbx_strand_id
1 'polypeptide(L)'
;MLRACGPATWFMTFSADDMGWDDLALVLSRQGIQDPVAQQAYLDSLTHQDRIQLLLKDQVGAGRHFMHRWQAFLRLLSAESGRPVGKITDYFWKFEFQKRGSPHIHMLLWVDGAPDMQDPSDRMRAPEWLDRYVSTCIPDPSDTLEGQRLHALASTVQQHRHTSPCFPDGDDSRCRFKYPRPPSPDTHLRSGIDYGLRHPLSQSQPDSVQLPISRAMLQAYFSVHNSIYVLLGL
;
A
#
# COMPACT_ATOMS: atom_id res chain seq x y z
N MET A 1 -1.30 -24.37 -1.49
CA MET A 1 0.07 -23.84 -1.41
C MET A 1 0.26 -22.82 -0.28
N LEU A 2 -0.67 -21.87 -0.02
CA LEU A 2 -0.62 -20.93 1.12
C LEU A 2 -0.69 -21.53 2.55
N ARG A 3 -1.01 -22.82 2.71
CA ARG A 3 -1.20 -23.44 4.04
C ARG A 3 0.12 -23.74 4.78
N ALA A 4 1.25 -23.75 4.09
CA ALA A 4 2.53 -24.20 4.64
C ALA A 4 3.33 -23.09 5.35
N CYS A 5 3.10 -21.82 5.03
CA CYS A 5 3.98 -20.72 5.43
C CYS A 5 3.59 -20.04 6.76
N GLY A 6 2.48 -20.45 7.39
CA GLY A 6 1.95 -19.78 8.58
C GLY A 6 1.32 -18.41 8.27
N PRO A 7 1.00 -17.58 9.28
CA PRO A 7 0.48 -16.23 9.06
C PRO A 7 1.52 -15.35 8.37
N ALA A 8 1.09 -14.50 7.45
CA ALA A 8 1.96 -13.53 6.80
C ALA A 8 2.44 -12.47 7.80
N THR A 9 3.68 -12.01 7.64
CA THR A 9 4.26 -10.91 8.41
C THR A 9 3.65 -9.58 8.00
N TRP A 10 3.59 -9.32 6.69
CA TRP A 10 3.05 -8.09 6.15
C TRP A 10 1.87 -8.34 5.22
N PHE A 11 0.89 -7.44 5.29
CA PHE A 11 -0.10 -7.25 4.24
C PHE A 11 0.08 -5.85 3.66
N MET A 12 0.29 -5.78 2.35
CA MET A 12 0.56 -4.54 1.63
C MET A 12 -0.39 -4.41 0.45
N THR A 13 -0.76 -3.18 0.13
CA THR A 13 -1.53 -2.88 -1.07
C THR A 13 -0.83 -1.81 -1.89
N PHE A 14 -0.84 -1.98 -3.22
CA PHE A 14 -0.20 -1.07 -4.15
C PHE A 14 -1.20 -0.65 -5.22
N SER A 15 -1.37 0.66 -5.41
CA SER A 15 -2.25 1.22 -6.43
C SER A 15 -1.41 1.88 -7.53
N ALA A 16 -1.94 1.88 -8.75
CA ALA A 16 -1.37 2.71 -9.80
C ALA A 16 -1.59 4.20 -9.51
N ASP A 17 -0.58 5.02 -9.78
CA ASP A 17 -0.70 6.48 -9.85
C ASP A 17 -0.68 6.90 -11.33
N ASP A 18 -1.70 6.45 -12.06
CA ASP A 18 -1.79 6.63 -13.52
C ASP A 18 -1.73 8.11 -13.95
N MET A 19 -2.05 9.04 -13.03
CA MET A 19 -2.05 10.48 -13.28
C MET A 19 -0.73 11.14 -12.91
N GLY A 20 -0.05 10.69 -11.84
CA GLY A 20 1.20 11.25 -11.36
C GLY A 20 2.46 10.66 -12.01
N TRP A 21 2.37 9.55 -12.73
CA TRP A 21 3.52 8.95 -13.40
C TRP A 21 3.87 9.63 -14.73
N ASP A 22 4.86 10.51 -14.68
CA ASP A 22 5.41 11.17 -15.86
C ASP A 22 6.02 10.19 -16.87
N ASP A 23 6.66 9.13 -16.40
CA ASP A 23 7.16 8.06 -17.26
C ASP A 23 6.03 7.34 -18.01
N LEU A 24 4.85 7.20 -17.38
CA LEU A 24 3.67 6.68 -18.06
C LEU A 24 3.20 7.65 -19.16
N ALA A 25 3.08 8.94 -18.84
CA ALA A 25 2.66 9.95 -19.82
C ALA A 25 3.60 9.98 -21.03
N LEU A 26 4.91 9.91 -20.82
CA LEU A 26 5.91 9.83 -21.90
C LEU A 26 5.72 8.57 -22.75
N VAL A 27 5.57 7.39 -22.13
CA VAL A 27 5.36 6.12 -22.85
C VAL A 27 4.07 6.13 -23.67
N LEU A 28 2.97 6.62 -23.10
CA LEU A 28 1.67 6.65 -23.79
C LEU A 28 1.59 7.72 -24.88
N SER A 29 2.31 8.83 -24.73
CA SER A 29 2.35 9.90 -25.73
C SER A 29 2.98 9.45 -27.06
N ARG A 30 3.87 8.45 -27.02
CA ARG A 30 4.65 7.93 -28.15
C ARG A 30 5.38 9.01 -28.95
N GLN A 31 5.69 10.14 -28.31
CA GLN A 31 6.39 11.26 -28.96
C GLN A 31 7.85 10.94 -29.27
N GLY A 32 8.43 9.93 -28.61
CA GLY A 32 9.82 9.52 -28.84
C GLY A 32 10.85 10.60 -28.48
N ILE A 33 10.47 11.56 -27.64
CA ILE A 33 11.35 12.66 -27.19
C ILE A 33 12.50 12.04 -26.39
N GLN A 34 13.73 12.14 -26.89
CA GLN A 34 14.92 11.63 -26.21
C GLN A 34 15.57 12.68 -25.31
N ASP A 35 15.44 13.96 -25.66
CA ASP A 35 16.04 15.06 -24.92
C ASP A 35 15.29 15.29 -23.59
N PRO A 36 15.98 15.22 -22.43
CA PRO A 36 15.33 15.37 -21.12
C PRO A 36 14.67 16.73 -20.90
N VAL A 37 15.23 17.81 -21.45
CA VAL A 37 14.67 19.16 -21.30
C VAL A 37 13.35 19.26 -22.07
N ALA A 38 13.31 18.73 -23.29
CA ALA A 38 12.11 18.64 -24.09
C ALA A 38 11.05 17.69 -23.48
N GLN A 39 11.47 16.59 -22.85
CA GLN A 39 10.56 15.71 -22.11
C GLN A 39 9.88 16.46 -20.96
N GLN A 40 10.66 17.21 -20.17
CA GLN A 40 10.11 17.98 -19.06
C GLN A 40 9.15 19.07 -19.56
N ALA A 41 9.53 19.84 -20.58
CA ALA A 41 8.67 20.86 -21.16
C ALA A 41 7.35 20.27 -21.70
N TYR A 42 7.39 19.07 -22.28
CA TYR A 42 6.18 18.35 -22.69
C TYR A 42 5.32 17.96 -21.48
N LEU A 43 5.90 17.37 -20.45
CA LEU A 43 5.19 16.96 -19.23
C LEU A 43 4.52 18.14 -18.53
N ASP A 44 5.21 19.28 -18.45
CA ASP A 44 4.72 20.53 -17.85
C ASP A 44 3.56 21.12 -18.67
N SER A 45 3.51 20.85 -19.98
CA SER A 45 2.42 21.30 -20.86
C SER A 45 1.14 20.47 -20.73
N LEU A 46 1.22 19.25 -20.17
CA LEU A 46 0.07 18.34 -20.10
C LEU A 46 -0.91 18.75 -19.01
N THR A 47 -2.16 19.00 -19.41
CA THR A 47 -3.25 19.15 -18.44
C THR A 47 -3.67 17.79 -17.87
N HIS A 48 -4.42 17.81 -16.77
CA HIS A 48 -5.05 16.61 -16.23
C HIS A 48 -5.95 15.91 -17.26
N GLN A 49 -6.64 16.69 -18.10
CA GLN A 49 -7.49 16.13 -19.16
C GLN A 49 -6.66 15.44 -20.25
N ASP A 50 -5.52 16.00 -20.63
CA ASP A 50 -4.63 15.39 -21.62
C ASP A 50 -4.09 14.05 -21.13
N ARG A 51 -3.70 13.96 -19.86
CA ARG A 51 -3.28 12.71 -19.23
C ARG A 51 -4.38 11.64 -19.24
N ILE A 52 -5.63 12.02 -18.95
CA ILE A 52 -6.77 11.11 -19.10
C ILE A 52 -6.90 10.63 -20.56
N GLN A 53 -6.77 11.54 -21.54
CA GLN A 53 -6.87 11.16 -22.94
C GLN A 53 -5.76 10.20 -23.38
N LEU A 54 -4.54 10.35 -22.85
CA LEU A 54 -3.45 9.40 -23.10
C LEU A 54 -3.82 7.99 -22.58
N LEU A 55 -4.34 7.89 -21.35
CA LEU A 55 -4.77 6.63 -20.74
C LEU A 55 -5.91 5.96 -21.53
N LEU A 56 -6.91 6.72 -21.94
CA LEU A 56 -8.05 6.20 -22.69
C LEU A 56 -7.66 5.70 -24.08
N LYS A 57 -6.66 6.34 -24.71
CA LYS A 57 -6.15 5.95 -26.04
C LYS A 57 -5.37 4.64 -26.00
N ASP A 58 -4.67 4.33 -24.90
CA ASP A 58 -3.83 3.13 -24.79
C ASP A 58 -3.87 2.49 -23.40
N GLN A 59 -5.02 1.93 -23.06
CA GLN A 59 -5.26 1.22 -21.80
C GLN A 59 -4.37 -0.04 -21.65
N VAL A 60 -4.06 -0.71 -22.77
CA VAL A 60 -3.17 -1.88 -22.77
C VAL A 60 -1.75 -1.47 -22.45
N GLY A 61 -1.27 -0.36 -23.02
CA GLY A 61 0.00 0.27 -22.70
C GLY A 61 0.10 0.63 -21.23
N ALA A 62 -0.93 1.27 -20.67
CA ALA A 62 -0.99 1.60 -19.25
C ALA A 62 -0.90 0.35 -18.36
N GLY A 63 -1.66 -0.71 -18.67
CA GLY A 63 -1.59 -1.97 -17.93
C GLY A 63 -0.23 -2.66 -18.01
N ARG A 64 0.42 -2.63 -19.19
CA ARG A 64 1.78 -3.18 -19.37
C ARG A 64 2.82 -2.38 -18.59
N HIS A 65 2.72 -1.05 -18.60
CA HIS A 65 3.58 -0.16 -17.85
C HIS A 65 3.45 -0.41 -16.34
N PHE A 66 2.21 -0.49 -15.83
CA PHE A 66 1.95 -0.85 -14.44
C PHE A 66 2.61 -2.19 -14.07
N MET A 67 2.39 -3.23 -14.89
CA MET A 67 2.97 -4.55 -14.63
C MET A 67 4.51 -4.52 -14.66
N HIS A 68 5.10 -3.74 -15.56
CA HIS A 68 6.55 -3.55 -15.61
C HIS A 68 7.08 -2.91 -14.31
N ARG A 69 6.44 -1.82 -13.86
CA ARG A 69 6.78 -1.17 -12.58
C ARG A 69 6.61 -2.11 -11.40
N TRP A 70 5.51 -2.85 -11.35
CA TRP A 70 5.26 -3.85 -10.31
C TRP A 70 6.35 -4.92 -10.26
N GLN A 71 6.73 -5.49 -11.40
CA GLN A 71 7.80 -6.50 -11.45
C GLN A 71 9.16 -5.92 -11.06
N ALA A 72 9.46 -4.68 -11.45
CA ALA A 72 10.67 -3.98 -11.03
C ALA A 72 10.69 -3.76 -9.52
N PHE A 73 9.58 -3.29 -8.97
CA PHE A 73 9.41 -3.12 -7.53
C PHE A 73 9.56 -4.45 -6.78
N LEU A 74 8.93 -5.54 -7.24
CA LEU A 74 9.04 -6.85 -6.60
C LEU A 74 10.49 -7.37 -6.59
N ARG A 75 11.26 -7.11 -7.66
CA ARG A 75 12.70 -7.43 -7.70
C ARG A 75 13.49 -6.62 -6.68
N LEU A 76 13.24 -5.32 -6.56
CA LEU A 76 13.88 -4.45 -5.58
C LEU A 76 13.54 -4.89 -4.15
N LEU A 77 12.26 -5.20 -3.91
CA LEU A 77 11.76 -5.64 -2.62
C LEU A 77 12.41 -6.97 -2.18
N SER A 78 12.68 -7.85 -3.13
CA SER A 78 13.33 -9.15 -2.90
C SER A 78 14.86 -9.10 -2.98
N ALA A 79 15.45 -7.94 -3.27
CA ALA A 79 16.89 -7.82 -3.44
C ALA A 79 17.62 -7.80 -2.10
N GLU A 80 18.78 -8.45 -2.06
CA GLU A 80 19.66 -8.51 -0.88
C GLU A 80 20.20 -7.14 -0.45
N SER A 81 20.35 -6.21 -1.39
CA SER A 81 21.01 -4.92 -1.19
C SER A 81 20.22 -3.91 -0.36
N GLY A 82 18.93 -4.14 -0.10
CA GLY A 82 18.06 -3.16 0.59
C GLY A 82 17.16 -3.78 1.65
N ARG A 83 16.48 -4.90 1.33
CA ARG A 83 15.55 -5.58 2.26
C ARG A 83 14.70 -4.60 3.11
N PRO A 84 13.97 -3.68 2.47
CA PRO A 84 13.35 -2.54 3.17
C PRO A 84 12.21 -2.94 4.13
N VAL A 85 11.82 -4.22 4.10
CA VAL A 85 10.83 -4.84 5.00
C VAL A 85 11.39 -6.08 5.71
N GLY A 86 12.71 -6.24 5.68
CA GLY A 86 13.43 -7.43 6.11
C GLY A 86 13.66 -8.43 4.98
N LYS A 87 14.27 -9.57 5.33
CA LYS A 87 14.58 -10.65 4.38
C LYS A 87 13.31 -11.46 4.07
N ILE A 88 12.78 -11.30 2.87
CA ILE A 88 11.58 -12.01 2.43
C ILE A 88 11.93 -13.48 2.16
N THR A 89 11.17 -14.39 2.78
CA THR A 89 11.31 -15.84 2.60
C THR A 89 10.25 -16.41 1.66
N ASP A 90 9.06 -15.80 1.64
CA ASP A 90 7.96 -16.15 0.76
C ASP A 90 7.06 -14.93 0.53
N TYR A 91 6.30 -14.94 -0.55
CA TYR A 91 5.30 -13.94 -0.84
C TYR A 91 4.14 -14.49 -1.67
N PHE A 92 2.98 -13.88 -1.51
CA PHE A 92 1.83 -14.09 -2.37
C PHE A 92 1.26 -12.73 -2.77
N TRP A 93 0.86 -12.58 -4.03
CA TRP A 93 0.14 -11.38 -4.44
C TRP A 93 -0.96 -11.70 -5.43
N LYS A 94 -1.96 -10.84 -5.44
CA LYS A 94 -3.10 -10.88 -6.34
C LYS A 94 -3.27 -9.53 -7.00
N PHE A 95 -3.53 -9.57 -8.30
CA PHE A 95 -3.89 -8.41 -9.10
C PHE A 95 -5.41 -8.27 -9.17
N GLU A 96 -5.90 -7.05 -8.98
CA GLU A 96 -7.30 -6.68 -9.13
C GLU A 96 -7.41 -5.31 -9.80
N PHE A 97 -8.45 -5.09 -10.59
CA PHE A 97 -8.81 -3.75 -11.03
C PHE A 97 -9.72 -3.11 -10.00
N GLN A 98 -9.39 -1.90 -9.55
CA GLN A 98 -10.29 -1.15 -8.69
C GLN A 98 -11.55 -0.74 -9.45
N LYS A 99 -12.60 -0.33 -8.74
CA LYS A 99 -13.87 0.15 -9.34
C LYS A 99 -13.69 1.30 -10.35
N ARG A 100 -12.53 1.95 -10.37
CA ARG A 100 -12.16 3.06 -11.27
C ARG A 100 -11.28 2.62 -12.45
N GLY A 101 -11.03 1.33 -12.62
CA GLY A 101 -10.28 0.76 -13.74
C GLY A 101 -8.75 0.72 -13.55
N SER A 102 -8.21 1.43 -12.55
CA SER A 102 -6.78 1.39 -12.25
C SER A 102 -6.37 0.05 -11.63
N PRO A 103 -5.21 -0.50 -12.03
CA PRO A 103 -4.61 -1.67 -11.41
C PRO A 103 -4.34 -1.51 -9.91
N HIS A 104 -4.50 -2.61 -9.19
CA HIS A 104 -4.23 -2.69 -7.76
C HIS A 104 -3.69 -4.07 -7.38
N ILE A 105 -2.74 -4.09 -6.47
CA ILE A 105 -2.14 -5.30 -5.95
C ILE A 105 -2.48 -5.45 -4.48
N HIS A 106 -2.89 -6.64 -4.10
CA HIS A 106 -2.88 -7.11 -2.72
C HIS A 106 -1.71 -8.08 -2.55
N MET A 107 -0.85 -7.85 -1.56
CA MET A 107 0.34 -8.66 -1.31
C MET A 107 0.42 -9.11 0.15
N LEU A 108 0.84 -10.35 0.33
CA LEU A 108 1.24 -10.97 1.59
C LEU A 108 2.74 -11.27 1.52
N LEU A 109 3.47 -10.96 2.59
CA LEU A 109 4.90 -11.24 2.71
C LEU A 109 5.18 -12.04 3.98
N TRP A 110 6.09 -13.00 3.87
CA TRP A 110 6.71 -13.68 5.00
C TRP A 110 8.16 -13.24 5.10
N VAL A 111 8.58 -12.82 6.29
CA VAL A 111 9.88 -12.22 6.54
C VAL A 111 10.61 -13.00 7.63
N ASP A 112 11.87 -13.29 7.36
CA ASP A 112 12.78 -13.94 8.30
C ASP A 112 12.99 -13.07 9.55
N GLY A 113 12.97 -13.69 10.73
CA GLY A 113 13.16 -12.99 12.01
C GLY A 113 12.00 -12.09 12.45
N ALA A 114 10.84 -12.17 11.79
CA ALA A 114 9.61 -11.52 12.25
C ALA A 114 9.15 -12.07 13.61
N PRO A 115 8.54 -11.25 14.48
CA PRO A 115 7.99 -11.70 15.75
C PRO A 115 6.89 -12.75 15.56
N ASP A 116 6.99 -13.88 16.26
CA ASP A 116 5.91 -14.83 16.39
C ASP A 116 4.85 -14.28 17.33
N MET A 117 3.74 -13.85 16.75
CA MET A 117 2.62 -13.31 17.49
C MET A 117 1.95 -14.35 18.40
N GLN A 118 2.22 -15.65 18.27
CA GLN A 118 1.70 -16.70 19.16
C GLN A 118 2.55 -16.87 20.42
N ASP A 119 3.83 -16.56 20.35
CA ASP A 119 4.74 -16.61 21.51
C ASP A 119 4.62 -15.29 22.31
N PRO A 120 4.24 -15.34 23.61
CA PRO A 120 4.10 -14.12 24.41
C PRO A 120 5.39 -13.31 24.57
N SER A 121 6.55 -13.97 24.65
CA SER A 121 7.84 -13.31 24.78
C SER A 121 8.25 -12.63 23.47
N ASP A 122 8.01 -13.30 22.34
CA ASP A 122 8.33 -12.75 21.03
C ASP A 122 7.35 -11.63 20.63
N ARG A 123 6.09 -11.75 21.02
CA ARG A 123 5.09 -10.68 20.86
C ARG A 123 5.51 -9.37 21.53
N MET A 124 6.22 -9.42 22.66
CA MET A 124 6.65 -8.20 23.36
C MET A 124 7.67 -7.37 22.57
N ARG A 125 8.47 -7.99 21.70
CA ARG A 125 9.43 -7.26 20.84
C ARG A 125 8.82 -6.72 19.54
N ALA A 126 7.54 -7.01 19.27
CA ALA A 126 6.94 -6.67 17.98
C ALA A 126 6.88 -5.16 17.69
N PRO A 127 6.54 -4.27 18.65
CA PRO A 127 6.59 -2.83 18.41
C PRO A 127 7.96 -2.33 17.94
N GLU A 128 9.02 -2.63 18.70
CA GLU A 128 10.38 -2.25 18.35
C GLU A 128 10.81 -2.86 17.00
N TRP A 129 10.43 -4.10 16.74
CA TRP A 129 10.70 -4.74 15.45
C TRP A 129 10.03 -4.00 14.28
N LEU A 130 8.77 -3.57 14.44
CA LEU A 130 7.98 -2.85 13.44
C LEU A 130 8.56 -1.45 13.17
N ASP A 131 8.97 -0.74 14.21
CA ASP A 131 9.49 0.64 14.12
C ASP A 131 10.80 0.73 13.31
N ARG A 132 11.50 -0.40 13.10
CA ARG A 132 12.66 -0.48 12.20
C ARG A 132 12.32 -0.40 10.71
N TYR A 133 11.07 -0.71 10.34
CA TYR A 133 10.62 -0.79 8.95
C TYR A 133 9.54 0.23 8.60
N VAL A 134 8.75 0.64 9.59
CA VAL A 134 7.59 1.50 9.41
C VAL A 134 7.76 2.74 10.26
N SER A 135 7.62 3.91 9.63
CA SER A 135 7.53 5.18 10.33
C SER A 135 6.24 5.90 9.95
N THR A 136 5.62 6.55 10.94
CA THR A 136 4.49 7.46 10.73
C THR A 136 4.91 8.93 10.78
N CYS A 137 6.19 9.21 10.99
CA CYS A 137 6.74 10.56 10.99
C CYS A 137 6.98 11.02 9.56
N ILE A 138 6.51 12.22 9.23
CA ILE A 138 6.90 12.89 7.98
C ILE A 138 8.30 13.48 8.24
N PRO A 139 9.34 13.14 7.46
CA PRO A 139 10.69 13.67 7.66
C PRO A 139 10.73 15.19 7.57
N ASP A 140 11.65 15.84 8.30
CA ASP A 140 11.88 17.27 8.14
C ASP A 140 12.52 17.52 6.76
N PRO A 141 11.97 18.41 5.93
CA PRO A 141 12.50 18.63 4.58
C PRO A 141 13.86 19.34 4.58
N SER A 142 14.32 19.88 5.72
CA SER A 142 15.60 20.55 5.86
C SER A 142 16.76 19.62 6.26
N ASP A 143 16.47 18.39 6.69
CA ASP A 143 17.48 17.47 7.21
C ASP A 143 18.44 16.95 6.12
N THR A 144 17.87 16.39 5.05
CA THR A 144 18.63 15.78 3.94
C THR A 144 17.87 15.94 2.62
N LEU A 145 18.56 15.82 1.48
CA LEU A 145 17.91 15.81 0.17
C LEU A 145 16.92 14.64 0.03
N GLU A 146 17.24 13.51 0.64
CA GLU A 146 16.32 12.37 0.72
C GLU A 146 15.11 12.68 1.60
N GLY A 147 15.32 13.25 2.79
CA GLY A 147 14.28 13.75 3.67
C GLY A 147 13.35 14.74 2.97
N GLN A 148 13.88 15.64 2.16
CA GLN A 148 13.08 16.56 1.34
C GLN A 148 12.17 15.82 0.34
N ARG A 149 12.71 14.80 -0.35
CA ARG A 149 11.93 13.97 -1.30
C ARG A 149 10.86 13.14 -0.59
N LEU A 150 11.23 12.50 0.52
CA LEU A 150 10.31 11.71 1.35
C LEU A 150 9.22 12.57 1.96
N HIS A 151 9.55 13.77 2.43
CA HIS A 151 8.58 14.76 2.91
C HIS A 151 7.57 15.11 1.82
N ALA A 152 8.04 15.46 0.62
CA ALA A 152 7.17 15.81 -0.50
C ALA A 152 6.24 14.66 -0.87
N LEU A 153 6.76 13.43 -0.93
CA LEU A 153 5.96 12.24 -1.22
C LEU A 153 4.94 11.97 -0.11
N ALA A 154 5.37 11.89 1.15
CA ALA A 154 4.49 11.63 2.29
C ALA A 154 3.38 12.68 2.39
N SER A 155 3.72 13.96 2.23
CA SER A 155 2.73 15.05 2.28
C SER A 155 1.73 15.00 1.12
N THR A 156 2.13 14.44 -0.01
CA THR A 156 1.26 14.30 -1.18
C THR A 156 0.33 13.09 -1.06
N VAL A 157 0.86 11.93 -0.66
CA VAL A 157 0.15 10.65 -0.78
C VAL A 157 -0.10 9.92 0.53
N GLN A 158 0.42 10.37 1.67
CA GLN A 158 0.19 9.75 3.00
C GLN A 158 -0.77 10.53 3.89
N GLN A 159 -1.40 11.57 3.35
CA GLN A 159 -2.32 12.40 4.11
C GLN A 159 -3.77 12.08 3.79
N HIS A 160 -4.58 11.93 4.85
CA HIS A 160 -6.03 11.87 4.70
C HIS A 160 -6.56 13.26 4.35
N ARG A 161 -7.01 13.43 3.09
CA ARG A 161 -7.73 14.63 2.64
C ARG A 161 -9.22 14.33 2.58
N HIS A 162 -10.04 15.20 3.17
CA HIS A 162 -11.47 15.03 3.15
C HIS A 162 -12.01 15.16 1.71
N THR A 163 -12.62 14.08 1.25
CA THR A 163 -13.35 13.99 -0.02
C THR A 163 -14.82 13.69 0.28
N SER A 164 -15.74 13.88 -0.67
CA SER A 164 -17.18 13.58 -0.49
C SER A 164 -17.47 12.23 0.22
N PRO A 165 -16.80 11.10 -0.07
CA PRO A 165 -17.01 9.83 0.66
C PRO A 165 -16.66 9.84 2.15
N CYS A 166 -15.96 10.86 2.65
CA CYS A 166 -15.73 11.05 4.08
C CYS A 166 -17.01 11.44 4.83
N PHE A 167 -17.99 11.99 4.12
CA PHE A 167 -19.21 12.57 4.67
C PHE A 167 -20.42 11.81 4.11
N PRO A 168 -20.79 10.67 4.72
CA PRO A 168 -22.01 9.98 4.35
C PRO A 168 -23.22 10.86 4.67
N ASP A 169 -24.15 10.95 3.71
CA ASP A 169 -25.52 11.44 3.89
C ASP A 169 -25.66 12.84 4.52
N GLY A 170 -25.06 13.87 3.90
CA GLY A 170 -25.33 15.28 4.22
C GLY A 170 -24.82 15.75 5.59
N ASP A 171 -24.13 14.89 6.34
CA ASP A 171 -23.44 15.25 7.57
C ASP A 171 -21.95 15.50 7.29
N ASP A 172 -21.64 16.75 6.97
CA ASP A 172 -20.27 17.23 6.77
C ASP A 172 -19.57 17.57 8.10
N SER A 173 -20.22 17.38 9.25
CA SER A 173 -19.68 17.78 10.55
C SER A 173 -18.55 16.88 11.04
N ARG A 174 -18.53 15.60 10.60
CA ARG A 174 -17.54 14.64 11.07
C ARG A 174 -17.16 13.62 9.99
N CYS A 175 -15.87 13.41 9.84
CA CYS A 175 -15.35 12.35 8.99
C CYS A 175 -15.81 10.96 9.48
N ARG A 176 -16.45 10.19 8.59
CA ARG A 176 -16.83 8.79 8.79
C ARG A 176 -15.67 7.90 9.28
N PHE A 177 -14.45 8.19 8.83
CA PHE A 177 -13.23 7.45 9.21
C PHE A 177 -12.58 7.95 10.50
N LYS A 178 -13.16 8.98 11.13
CA LYS A 178 -12.73 9.61 12.39
C LYS A 178 -11.33 10.24 12.30
N TYR A 179 -11.02 10.90 11.18
CA TYR A 179 -9.84 11.74 11.06
C TYR A 179 -10.13 13.20 11.49
N PRO A 180 -9.12 13.92 12.04
CA PRO A 180 -7.81 13.40 12.41
C PRO A 180 -7.90 12.45 13.61
N ARG A 181 -7.08 11.39 13.59
CA ARG A 181 -6.94 10.50 14.75
C ARG A 181 -5.91 11.11 15.69
N PRO A 182 -6.04 10.93 17.01
CA PRO A 182 -5.01 11.38 17.93
C PRO A 182 -3.68 10.70 17.58
N PRO A 183 -2.55 11.41 17.61
CA PRO A 183 -1.25 10.81 17.40
C PRO A 183 -0.94 9.81 18.52
N SER A 184 -0.17 8.78 18.19
CA SER A 184 0.40 7.84 19.17
C SER A 184 1.92 8.03 19.16
N PRO A 185 2.56 8.32 20.30
CA PRO A 185 4.02 8.46 20.35
C PRO A 185 4.72 7.09 20.20
N ASP A 186 4.03 6.01 20.56
CA ASP A 186 4.58 4.65 20.55
C ASP A 186 3.72 3.70 19.71
N THR A 187 4.36 2.65 19.21
CA THR A 187 3.69 1.53 18.56
C THR A 187 3.08 0.60 19.62
N HIS A 188 1.78 0.32 19.50
CA HIS A 188 1.06 -0.56 20.43
C HIS A 188 0.41 -1.72 19.69
N LEU A 189 0.58 -2.92 20.24
CA LEU A 189 -0.20 -4.06 19.82
C LEU A 189 -1.63 -3.94 20.34
N ARG A 190 -2.60 -4.12 19.45
CA ARG A 190 -4.00 -4.17 19.85
C ARG A 190 -4.29 -5.48 20.59
N SER A 191 -4.75 -5.37 21.83
CA SER A 191 -5.19 -6.50 22.64
C SER A 191 -6.54 -7.06 22.14
N GLY A 192 -6.80 -8.33 22.46
CA GLY A 192 -8.09 -8.98 22.14
C GLY A 192 -8.26 -9.39 20.66
N ILE A 193 -7.20 -9.35 19.87
CA ILE A 193 -7.16 -10.04 18.57
C ILE A 193 -6.74 -11.48 18.86
N ASP A 194 -7.64 -12.43 18.66
CA ASP A 194 -7.33 -13.85 18.75
C ASP A 194 -6.50 -14.27 17.54
N TYR A 195 -5.20 -14.45 17.76
CA TYR A 195 -4.26 -14.96 16.76
C TYR A 195 -4.24 -16.51 16.70
N GLY A 196 -5.03 -17.19 17.54
CA GLY A 196 -4.87 -18.60 17.92
C GLY A 196 -5.94 -19.60 17.46
N LEU A 197 -7.09 -19.21 16.91
CA LEU A 197 -8.10 -20.19 16.47
C LEU A 197 -8.09 -20.44 14.96
N ARG A 198 -7.30 -21.44 14.53
CA ARG A 198 -7.74 -22.28 13.40
C ARG A 198 -8.96 -23.04 13.90
N HIS A 199 -10.16 -22.70 13.45
CA HIS A 199 -11.27 -23.64 13.55
C HIS A 199 -10.81 -24.94 12.85
N PRO A 200 -10.78 -26.10 13.54
CA PRO A 200 -10.71 -27.37 12.84
C PRO A 200 -11.91 -27.41 11.91
N LEU A 201 -11.70 -27.74 10.64
CA LEU A 201 -12.79 -28.05 9.73
C LEU A 201 -13.40 -29.37 10.21
N SER A 202 -14.30 -29.32 11.21
CA SER A 202 -15.12 -30.47 11.56
C SER A 202 -16.06 -30.74 10.40
N GLN A 203 -15.91 -31.91 9.80
CA GLN A 203 -16.83 -32.46 8.81
C GLN A 203 -18.19 -32.72 9.48
N SER A 204 -19.06 -31.72 9.49
CA SER A 204 -20.52 -31.89 9.59
C SER A 204 -21.18 -30.52 9.50
N GLN A 205 -21.85 -30.24 8.38
CA GLN A 205 -22.94 -29.27 8.38
C GLN A 205 -24.11 -29.84 9.18
N PRO A 206 -24.83 -28.99 9.90
CA PRO A 206 -26.23 -28.82 9.56
C PRO A 206 -26.58 -27.35 9.31
N ASP A 207 -27.74 -27.19 8.70
CA ASP A 207 -28.21 -26.03 7.96
C ASP A 207 -28.34 -24.71 8.74
N SER A 208 -28.17 -23.63 7.98
CA SER A 208 -28.52 -22.24 8.32
C SER A 208 -27.85 -21.63 9.55
N VAL A 209 -26.57 -21.28 9.40
CA VAL A 209 -25.98 -20.15 10.14
C VAL A 209 -25.27 -19.25 9.13
N GLN A 210 -25.79 -18.04 8.95
CA GLN A 210 -25.02 -16.96 8.33
C GLN A 210 -23.78 -16.73 9.18
N LEU A 211 -22.63 -17.22 8.71
CA LEU A 211 -21.36 -16.99 9.37
C LEU A 211 -21.01 -15.50 9.24
N PRO A 212 -20.84 -14.75 10.34
CA PRO A 212 -20.26 -13.42 10.27
C PRO A 212 -18.82 -13.59 9.82
N ILE A 213 -18.48 -13.02 8.67
CA ILE A 213 -17.12 -12.91 8.15
C ILE A 213 -16.30 -12.20 9.22
N SER A 214 -15.54 -12.97 10.01
CA SER A 214 -14.83 -12.48 11.19
C SER A 214 -13.68 -11.58 10.75
N ARG A 215 -13.81 -10.33 11.16
CA ARG A 215 -13.00 -9.15 10.88
C ARG A 215 -11.63 -9.15 11.58
N ALA A 216 -10.95 -10.30 11.64
CA ALA A 216 -9.68 -10.46 12.33
C ALA A 216 -8.54 -10.76 11.34
N MET A 217 -8.18 -9.75 10.56
CA MET A 217 -6.82 -9.58 10.06
C MET A 217 -6.31 -8.28 10.69
N LEU A 218 -5.06 -8.25 11.13
CA LEU A 218 -4.36 -7.02 11.50
C LEU A 218 -4.46 -6.05 10.32
N GLN A 219 -5.41 -5.13 10.44
CA GLN A 219 -5.80 -4.22 9.40
C GLN A 219 -5.06 -2.90 9.62
N ALA A 220 -3.96 -2.72 8.88
CA ALA A 220 -3.67 -1.39 8.33
C ALA A 220 -4.83 -1.08 7.36
N TYR A 221 -5.93 -0.58 7.92
CA TYR A 221 -7.17 -0.33 7.20
C TYR A 221 -7.00 0.97 6.40
N PHE A 222 -6.41 0.87 5.20
CA PHE A 222 -6.49 1.93 4.19
C PHE A 222 -7.67 1.63 3.27
N SER A 223 -8.85 2.05 3.75
CA SER A 223 -10.09 1.92 3.00
C SER A 223 -10.21 3.06 2.00
N VAL A 224 -10.12 2.71 0.72
CA VAL A 224 -11.05 3.12 -0.34
C VAL A 224 -11.40 4.62 -0.34
N HIS A 225 -10.43 5.47 -0.72
CA HIS A 225 -10.61 6.58 -1.68
C HIS A 225 -9.43 7.53 -1.80
N ASN A 226 -8.35 7.32 -1.05
CA ASN A 226 -7.05 7.93 -1.35
C ASN A 226 -5.98 6.86 -1.10
N SER A 227 -5.16 6.62 -2.12
CA SER A 227 -4.04 5.68 -2.05
C SER A 227 -3.09 6.11 -0.93
N ILE A 228 -2.93 5.28 0.10
CA ILE A 228 -1.93 5.49 1.15
C ILE A 228 -0.80 4.48 0.90
N TYR A 229 0.23 4.94 0.20
CA TYR A 229 1.55 4.32 -0.03
C TYR A 229 2.48 4.32 1.20
N VAL A 230 2.61 3.20 1.92
CA VAL A 230 3.61 3.09 2.98
C VAL A 230 5.01 3.37 2.41
N LEU A 231 5.68 4.40 2.94
CA LEU A 231 7.10 4.64 2.71
C LEU A 231 7.86 3.57 3.46
N LEU A 232 8.34 2.58 2.72
CA LEU A 232 9.38 1.69 3.20
C LEU A 232 10.68 2.50 3.11
N GLY A 233 11.31 2.77 4.26
CA GLY A 233 12.61 3.41 4.29
C GLY A 233 13.59 2.62 3.42
N LEU A 234 14.16 3.29 2.43
CA LEU A 234 15.35 2.83 1.72
C LEU A 234 16.57 3.47 2.38
#